data_AF-A0A378VKA6-F1
#
_entry.id   AF-A0A378VKA6-F1
#
_cell.length_a   1.000
_cell.length_b   1.000
_cell.length_c   1.000
_cell.angle_alpha   90.00
_cell.angle_beta   90.00
_cell.angle_gamma   90.00
#
_symmetry.space_group_name_H-M   'P 1'
#
loop_
_entity.id
_entity.type
_entity.pdbx_description
1 polymer ?
#
loop_
_entity_poly.entity_id
_entity_poly.type
_entity_poly.pdbx_seq_one_letter_code
_entity_poly.pdbx_strand_id
1 'polypeptide(L)' 'MSKSYRKHPFSPITTVVSEKQDKRLANRKLRRIARECLKQGKEPPHHIRAISNVYDFAKDGHFRFSASRHPHLLRK' A
#
# COMPACT_ATOMS: atom_id res chain seq x y z
N MET A 1 -6.15 -0.92 8.20
CA MET A 1 -7.39 -1.14 7.43
C MET A 1 -8.51 -1.49 8.41
N SER A 2 -9.25 -0.51 8.93
CA SER A 2 -10.32 -0.72 9.93
C SER A 2 -11.72 -0.43 9.40
N LYS A 3 -11.86 -0.07 8.13
CA LYS A 3 -13.15 0.25 7.52
C LYS A 3 -13.92 -1.01 7.18
N SER A 4 -15.20 -1.07 7.55
CA SER A 4 -16.08 -2.19 7.22
C SER A 4 -16.24 -2.33 5.70
N TYR A 5 -15.98 -3.52 5.16
CA TYR A 5 -16.18 -3.83 3.73
C TYR A 5 -17.62 -3.59 3.27
N ARG A 6 -18.60 -3.76 4.16
CA ARG A 6 -20.01 -3.49 3.85
C ARG A 6 -20.29 -2.02 3.61
N LYS A 7 -19.62 -1.13 4.35
CA LYS A 7 -19.76 0.34 4.22
C LYS A 7 -18.84 0.90 3.14
N HIS A 8 -17.68 0.27 2.94
CA HIS A 8 -16.66 0.68 1.98
C HIS A 8 -16.24 -0.51 1.09
N PRO A 9 -17.10 -0.92 0.15
CA PRO A 9 -16.84 -2.04 -0.74
C PRO A 9 -15.87 -1.64 -1.84
N PHE A 10 -14.60 -1.52 -1.48
CA PHE A 10 -13.50 -1.33 -2.42
C PHE A 10 -12.76 -2.64 -2.60
N SER A 11 -12.47 -2.96 -3.85
CA SER A 11 -11.61 -4.09 -4.21
C SER A 11 -10.52 -3.62 -5.16
N PRO A 12 -9.28 -4.10 -5.02
CA PRO A 12 -8.21 -3.77 -5.94
C PRO A 12 -8.42 -4.43 -7.32
N ILE A 13 -8.05 -3.72 -8.39
CA ILE A 13 -8.12 -4.24 -9.77
C ILE A 13 -6.80 -4.97 -10.06
N THR A 14 -6.61 -6.13 -9.43
CA THR A 14 -5.35 -6.88 -9.54
C THR A 14 -5.57 -8.35 -9.23
N THR A 15 -4.71 -9.20 -9.77
CA THR A 15 -4.64 -10.64 -9.43
C THR A 15 -3.79 -10.89 -8.19
N VAL A 16 -3.03 -9.90 -7.72
CA VAL A 16 -2.10 -10.08 -6.60
C VAL A 16 -2.86 -10.21 -5.28
N VAL A 17 -2.53 -11.26 -4.53
CA VAL A 17 -3.22 -11.59 -3.27
C VAL A 17 -2.89 -10.59 -2.16
N SER A 18 -1.67 -10.02 -2.11
CA SER A 18 -1.24 -9.13 -1.03
C SER A 18 -0.23 -8.06 -1.44
N GLU A 19 -0.32 -6.87 -0.84
CA GLU A 19 0.67 -5.78 -0.95
C GLU A 19 1.78 -5.86 0.10
N LYS A 20 1.79 -6.91 0.94
CA LYS A 20 2.74 -7.01 2.07
C LYS A 20 4.19 -6.93 1.59
N GLN A 21 4.48 -7.49 0.42
CA GLN A 21 5.82 -7.49 -0.15
C GLN A 21 6.25 -6.08 -0.58
N ASP A 22 5.42 -5.37 -1.33
CA ASP A 22 5.71 -4.01 -1.79
C ASP A 22 5.94 -3.06 -0.60
N LYS A 23 5.09 -3.16 0.42
CA LYS A 23 5.26 -2.40 1.67
C LYS A 23 6.56 -2.73 2.39
N ARG A 24 6.97 -4.00 2.40
CA ARG A 24 8.26 -4.41 2.97
C ARG A 24 9.44 -3.83 2.19
N LEU A 25 9.38 -3.85 0.85
CA LEU A 25 10.42 -3.30 -0.01
C LEU A 25 10.55 -1.78 0.16
N ALA A 26 9.43 -1.05 0.13
CA ALA A 26 9.41 0.40 0.35
C ALA A 26 10.04 0.79 1.70
N ASN A 27 9.65 0.10 2.79
CA ASN A 27 10.22 0.35 4.11
C ASN A 27 11.71 -0.04 4.21
N ARG A 28 12.14 -1.10 3.52
CA ARG A 28 13.55 -1.48 3.46
C ARG A 28 14.37 -0.42 2.76
N LYS A 29 13.88 0.13 1.65
CA LYS A 29 14.51 1.22 0.90
C LYS A 29 14.63 2.48 1.76
N LEU A 30 13.56 2.87 2.46
CA LEU A 30 13.56 3.98 3.42
C LEU A 30 14.65 3.82 4.47
N ARG A 31 14.70 2.67 5.16
CA ARG A 31 15.72 2.40 6.19
C ARG A 31 17.14 2.39 5.64
N ARG A 32 17.34 1.96 4.38
CA ARG A 32 18.66 2.02 3.75
C ARG A 32 19.09 3.47 3.54
N ILE A 33 18.25 4.27 2.90
CA ILE A 33 18.56 5.67 2.59
C ILE A 33 18.74 6.48 3.88
N ALA A 34 17.88 6.31 4.87
CA ALA A 34 18.02 7.00 6.15
C ALA A 34 19.37 6.72 6.82
N ARG A 35 19.84 5.47 6.80
CA ARG A 35 21.18 5.12 7.32
C ARG A 35 22.32 5.75 6.52
N GLU A 36 22.18 5.82 5.20
CA GLU A 36 23.16 6.48 4.32
C GLU A 36 23.20 8.00 4.58
N CYS A 37 22.05 8.67 4.72
CA CYS A 37 21.95 10.09 5.06
C CYS A 37 22.61 10.40 6.42
N LEU A 38 22.28 9.62 7.46
CA LEU A 38 22.87 9.81 8.79
C LEU A 38 24.39 9.66 8.78
N LYS A 39 24.94 8.70 8.02
CA LYS A 39 26.40 8.55 7.85
C LYS A 39 27.05 9.75 7.17
N GLN A 40 26.31 10.45 6.32
CA GLN A 40 26.78 11.66 5.61
C GLN A 40 26.50 12.95 6.39
N GLY A 41 25.97 12.87 7.62
CA GLY A 41 25.56 14.04 8.40
C GLY A 41 24.36 14.80 7.80
N LYS A 42 23.59 14.15 6.91
CA LYS A 42 22.40 14.72 6.26
C LYS A 42 21.13 14.29 6.98
N GLU A 43 20.10 15.12 6.88
CA GLU A 43 18.79 14.80 7.44
C GLU A 43 18.13 13.62 6.67
N PRO A 44 17.62 12.60 7.38
CA PRO A 44 16.96 11.47 6.74
C PRO A 44 15.56 11.86 6.24
N PRO A 45 15.06 11.18 5.20
CA PRO A 45 13.70 11.40 4.71
C PRO A 45 12.65 10.98 5.74
N HIS A 46 11.76 11.91 6.08
CA HIS A 46 10.70 11.73 7.10
C HIS A 46 9.51 10.89 6.63
N HIS A 47 9.31 10.81 5.31
CA HIS A 47 8.15 10.15 4.72
C HIS A 47 8.55 9.08 3.70
N ILE A 48 7.90 7.92 3.77
CA ILE A 48 8.10 6.82 2.82
C ILE A 48 7.81 7.27 1.37
N ARG A 49 6.88 8.22 1.20
CA ARG A 49 6.52 8.80 -0.11
C ARG A 49 7.63 9.61 -0.77
N ALA A 50 8.64 10.05 -0.02
CA ALA A 50 9.82 10.69 -0.60
C ALA A 50 10.67 9.73 -1.46
N ILE A 51 10.48 8.40 -1.28
CA ILE A 51 11.37 7.37 -1.84
C ILE A 51 10.61 6.29 -2.62
N SER A 52 9.33 6.08 -2.29
CA SER A 52 8.47 5.09 -2.94
C SER A 52 7.14 5.72 -3.32
N ASN A 53 6.69 5.44 -4.54
CA ASN A 53 5.37 5.80 -5.00
C ASN A 53 4.39 4.65 -4.70
N VAL A 54 3.18 4.98 -4.25
CA VAL A 54 2.13 4.00 -3.97
C VAL A 54 1.54 3.45 -5.27
N TYR A 55 1.61 4.21 -6.36
CA TYR A 55 1.18 3.76 -7.69
C TYR A 55 2.10 2.71 -8.31
N ASP A 56 3.31 2.50 -7.78
CA ASP A 56 4.21 1.44 -8.24
C ASP A 56 3.90 0.08 -7.59
N PHE A 57 2.89 0.01 -6.71
CA PHE A 57 2.58 -1.21 -5.97
C PHE A 57 1.67 -2.09 -6.81
N ALA A 58 1.74 -3.41 -6.63
CA ALA A 58 1.03 -4.35 -7.50
C ALA A 58 -0.50 -4.34 -7.35
N LYS A 59 -1.03 -3.57 -6.39
CA LYS A 59 -2.46 -3.33 -6.20
C LYS A 59 -2.80 -1.86 -6.40
N ASP A 60 -2.19 -1.25 -7.39
CA ASP A 60 -2.57 0.07 -7.85
C ASP A 60 -3.98 0.01 -8.45
N GLY A 61 -4.83 0.95 -8.04
CA GLY A 61 -6.21 1.01 -8.49
C GLY A 61 -7.21 0.19 -7.66
N HIS A 62 -8.35 0.80 -7.42
CA HIS A 62 -9.48 0.19 -6.73
C HIS A 62 -10.76 0.49 -7.49
N PHE A 63 -11.64 -0.50 -7.59
CA PHE A 63 -13.01 -0.27 -8.01
C PHE A 63 -13.94 -0.37 -6.81
N ARG A 64 -15.01 0.41 -6.85
CA ARG A 64 -16.08 0.34 -5.86
C ARG A 64 -17.19 -0.52 -6.43
N PHE A 65 -17.63 -1.52 -5.67
CA PHE A 65 -18.75 -2.38 -6.07
C PHE A 65 -19.97 -2.15 -5.20
N SER A 66 -21.15 -2.50 -5.72
CA SER A 66 -22.36 -2.49 -4.91
C SER A 66 -22.42 -3.74 -4.04
N ALA A 67 -22.24 -3.56 -2.73
CA ALA A 67 -22.31 -4.63 -1.73
C ALA A 67 -23.67 -5.36 -1.72
N SER A 68 -24.78 -4.68 -2.04
CA SER A 68 -26.11 -5.29 -2.12
C SER A 68 -26.29 -6.16 -3.36
N ARG A 69 -25.71 -5.76 -4.49
CA ARG A 69 -25.79 -6.51 -5.75
C ARG A 69 -24.83 -7.70 -5.79
N HIS A 70 -23.67 -7.58 -5.12
CA HIS A 70 -22.64 -8.62 -5.12
C HIS A 70 -22.21 -9.01 -3.69
N PRO A 71 -23.09 -9.64 -2.90
CA PRO A 71 -22.80 -9.97 -1.51
C PRO A 71 -21.71 -11.05 -1.36
N HIS A 72 -21.52 -11.91 -2.37
CA HIS A 72 -20.49 -12.95 -2.35
C HIS A 72 -19.06 -12.38 -2.34
N LEU A 73 -18.84 -11.20 -2.92
CA LEU A 73 -17.54 -10.50 -2.93
C LEU A 73 -17.14 -9.94 -1.55
N LEU A 74 -18.07 -9.92 -0.58
CA LEU A 74 -17.78 -9.50 0.80
C LEU A 74 -17.17 -10.63 1.64
N ARG A 75 -17.30 -11.88 1.18
CA ARG A 75 -16.75 -13.05 1.88
C ARG A 75 -15.34 -13.29 1.35
N LYS A 76 -14.36 -13.22 2.25
CA LYS A 76 -12.97 -13.62 1.99
C LYS A 76 -12.82 -15.12 2.11
#